data_AF-F0XWZ1-F1
#
_entry.id   AF-F0XWZ1-F1
#
_cell.length_a   1.000
_cell.length_b   1.000
_cell.length_c   1.000
_cell.angle_alpha   90.00
_cell.angle_beta   90.00
_cell.angle_gamma   90.00
#
_symmetry.space_group_name_H-M   'P 1'
#
loop_
_entity.id
_entity.type
_entity.pdbx_description
1 polymer ?
#
loop_
_entity_poly.entity_id
_entity_poly.type
_entity_poly.pdbx_seq_one_letter_code
_entity_poly.pdbx_strand_id
1 'polypeptide(L)'
;MIEEGHCVVDEQEATAADWYRKAAEAGVVQAQSNFGLMLMKGKGVPKDERAAVDWFVRAAEQGDPDVQNWLGLCYQDGRCGVAPDDAEAARWYTAAAESGDPDAMSWLGTLYKEGRGVPKDDARALEYFMAAANAGCQSALDELRNRGLSP
;
A
#
# COMPACT_ATOMS: atom_id res chain seq x y z
N MET A 1 31.90 -29.80 7.65
CA MET A 1 30.63 -29.12 7.99
C MET A 1 30.88 -27.63 8.00
N ILE A 2 30.57 -26.97 6.89
CA ILE A 2 30.29 -25.53 6.82
C ILE A 2 29.39 -25.38 5.61
N GLU A 3 28.08 -25.32 5.85
CA GLU A 3 27.09 -24.86 4.88
C GLU A 3 27.24 -23.35 4.79
N GLU A 4 28.04 -22.86 3.85
CA GLU A 4 28.00 -21.45 3.49
C GLU A 4 26.78 -21.23 2.60
N GLY A 5 25.74 -20.63 3.19
CA GLY A 5 24.59 -20.09 2.48
C GLY A 5 25.02 -19.00 1.52
N HIS A 6 25.50 -19.40 0.34
CA HIS A 6 25.76 -18.52 -0.78
C HIS A 6 24.41 -18.02 -1.31
N CYS A 7 24.10 -16.76 -1.04
CA CYS A 7 23.06 -16.02 -1.73
C CYS A 7 23.53 -15.82 -3.19
N VAL A 8 23.38 -16.85 -4.02
CA VAL A 8 23.62 -16.74 -5.46
C VAL A 8 22.42 -15.99 -6.03
N VAL A 9 22.55 -14.68 -6.17
CA VAL A 9 21.59 -13.88 -6.95
C VAL A 9 21.69 -14.34 -8.41
N ASP A 10 20.57 -14.70 -9.02
CA ASP A 10 20.50 -15.06 -10.43
C ASP A 10 20.98 -13.88 -11.29
N GLU A 11 21.91 -14.11 -12.20
CA GLU A 11 22.57 -13.06 -13.00
C GLU A 11 21.57 -12.27 -13.87
N GLN A 12 20.51 -12.93 -14.35
CA GLN A 12 19.44 -12.25 -15.10
C GLN A 12 18.58 -11.41 -14.17
N GLU A 13 18.27 -11.89 -12.97
CA GLU A 13 17.54 -11.11 -11.96
C GLU A 13 18.36 -9.89 -11.52
N ALA A 14 19.67 -10.03 -11.31
CA ALA A 14 20.55 -8.93 -10.95
C ALA A 14 20.61 -7.86 -12.07
N THR A 15 20.73 -8.31 -13.32
CA THR A 15 20.69 -7.41 -14.48
C THR A 15 19.36 -6.68 -14.58
N ALA A 16 18.23 -7.37 -14.35
CA ALA A 16 16.91 -6.77 -14.33
C ALA A 16 16.78 -5.73 -13.20
N ALA A 17 17.30 -6.06 -12.01
CA ALA A 17 17.29 -5.16 -10.85
C ALA A 17 18.01 -3.85 -11.14
N ASP A 18 19.16 -3.92 -11.80
CA ASP A 18 19.93 -2.75 -12.18
C ASP A 18 19.20 -1.85 -13.18
N TRP A 19 18.48 -2.43 -14.15
CA TRP A 19 17.66 -1.66 -15.09
C TRP A 19 16.47 -1.00 -14.41
N TYR A 20 15.74 -1.74 -13.55
CA TYR A 20 14.65 -1.17 -12.78
C TYR A 20 15.14 -0.07 -11.84
N ARG A 21 16.29 -0.25 -11.18
CA ARG A 21 16.90 0.78 -10.34
C ARG A 21 17.18 2.06 -11.12
N LYS A 22 17.83 1.96 -12.29
CA LYS A 22 18.13 3.14 -13.13
C LYS A 22 16.86 3.85 -13.59
N ALA A 23 15.82 3.11 -13.98
CA ALA A 23 14.55 3.69 -14.37
C ALA A 23 13.79 4.31 -13.17
N ALA A 24 13.88 3.69 -11.99
CA ALA A 24 13.32 4.20 -10.74
C ALA A 24 14.01 5.50 -10.30
N GLU A 25 15.34 5.55 -10.39
CA GLU A 25 16.17 6.74 -10.16
C GLU A 25 15.83 7.87 -11.15
N ALA A 26 15.42 7.52 -12.37
CA ALA A 26 14.93 8.47 -13.38
C ALA A 26 13.46 8.92 -13.16
N GLY A 27 12.80 8.45 -12.11
CA GLY A 27 11.43 8.86 -11.75
C GLY A 27 10.32 8.07 -12.44
N VAL A 28 10.62 6.95 -13.09
CA VAL A 28 9.57 6.11 -13.69
C VAL A 28 8.82 5.38 -12.57
N VAL A 29 7.56 5.77 -12.33
CA VAL A 29 6.71 5.27 -11.24
C VAL A 29 6.68 3.74 -11.18
N GLN A 30 6.36 3.07 -12.30
CA GLN A 30 6.29 1.61 -12.35
C GLN A 30 7.64 0.94 -12.06
N ALA A 31 8.75 1.61 -12.40
CA ALA A 31 10.08 1.09 -12.09
C ALA A 31 10.40 1.24 -10.60
N GLN A 32 9.93 2.31 -9.95
CA GLN A 32 10.06 2.47 -8.49
C GLN A 32 9.28 1.37 -7.76
N SER A 33 8.04 1.11 -8.17
CA SER A 33 7.22 0.02 -7.62
C SER A 33 7.88 -1.35 -7.83
N ASN A 34 8.38 -1.61 -9.05
CA ASN A 34 9.04 -2.88 -9.37
C ASN A 34 10.37 -3.06 -8.63
N PHE A 35 11.19 -2.01 -8.52
CA PHE A 35 12.46 -2.09 -7.80
C PHE A 35 12.24 -2.27 -6.29
N GLY A 36 11.24 -1.59 -5.71
CA GLY A 36 10.81 -1.84 -4.33
C GLY A 36 10.38 -3.29 -4.11
N LEU A 37 9.62 -3.87 -5.03
CA LEU A 37 9.23 -5.29 -5.03
C LEU A 37 10.44 -6.25 -5.06
N MET A 38 11.48 -5.91 -5.83
CA MET A 38 12.70 -6.69 -5.91
C MET A 38 13.49 -6.65 -4.60
N LEU A 39 13.62 -5.48 -3.98
CA LEU A 39 14.23 -5.31 -2.65
C LEU A 39 13.44 -6.04 -1.57
N MET A 40 12.11 -5.99 -1.60
CA MET A 40 11.25 -6.69 -0.63
C MET A 40 11.42 -8.23 -0.72
N LYS A 41 11.63 -8.76 -1.92
CA LYS A 41 11.74 -10.21 -2.17
C LYS A 41 13.18 -10.72 -2.19
N GLY A 42 14.17 -9.84 -2.22
CA GLY A 42 15.58 -10.20 -2.43
C GLY A 42 15.83 -10.79 -3.82
N LYS A 43 15.11 -10.34 -4.85
CA LYS A 43 15.25 -10.84 -6.24
C LYS A 43 16.26 -10.01 -7.00
N GLY A 44 17.37 -10.61 -7.41
CA GLY A 44 18.46 -9.90 -8.11
C GLY A 44 19.22 -8.86 -7.27
N VAL A 45 18.73 -8.51 -6.07
CA VAL A 45 19.36 -7.63 -5.09
C VAL A 45 19.19 -8.21 -3.69
N PRO A 46 20.08 -7.93 -2.74
CA PRO A 46 19.87 -8.30 -1.34
C PRO A 46 18.52 -7.81 -0.83
N LYS A 47 17.85 -8.64 -0.03
CA LYS A 47 16.58 -8.26 0.58
C LYS A 47 16.77 -7.06 1.52
N ASP A 48 16.01 -5.99 1.30
CA ASP A 48 15.98 -4.80 2.15
C ASP A 48 14.56 -4.20 2.16
N GLU A 49 13.81 -4.50 3.23
CA GLU A 49 12.41 -4.06 3.35
C GLU A 49 12.30 -2.55 3.54
N ARG A 50 13.28 -1.93 4.22
CA ARG A 50 13.26 -0.49 4.48
C ARG A 50 13.53 0.29 3.20
N ALA A 51 14.55 -0.11 2.44
CA ALA A 51 14.80 0.48 1.13
C ALA A 51 13.62 0.24 0.17
N ALA A 52 12.96 -0.92 0.25
CA ALA A 52 11.76 -1.19 -0.54
C ALA A 52 10.63 -0.20 -0.24
N VAL A 53 10.35 0.07 1.04
CA VAL A 53 9.36 1.07 1.46
C VAL A 53 9.71 2.45 0.93
N ASP A 54 10.97 2.87 1.00
CA ASP A 54 11.38 4.18 0.47
C ASP A 54 11.08 4.33 -1.03
N TRP A 55 11.23 3.27 -1.82
CA TRP A 55 10.85 3.27 -3.23
C TRP A 55 9.34 3.25 -3.45
N PHE A 56 8.60 2.49 -2.64
CA PHE A 56 7.14 2.49 -2.69
C PHE A 56 6.56 3.85 -2.34
N VAL A 57 7.10 4.54 -1.32
CA VAL A 57 6.69 5.91 -0.97
C VAL A 57 6.85 6.84 -2.18
N ARG A 58 7.99 6.80 -2.88
CA ARG A 58 8.19 7.64 -4.08
C ARG A 58 7.20 7.33 -5.20
N ALA A 59 6.82 6.07 -5.39
CA ALA A 59 5.83 5.68 -6.38
C ALA A 59 4.43 6.15 -5.98
N ALA A 60 4.06 5.95 -4.72
CA ALA A 60 2.77 6.36 -4.16
C ALA A 60 2.60 7.89 -4.15
N GLU A 61 3.66 8.65 -3.87
CA GLU A 61 3.65 10.12 -3.97
C GLU A 61 3.43 10.62 -5.40
N GLN A 62 3.72 9.79 -6.40
CA GLN A 62 3.45 10.07 -7.81
C GLN A 62 2.10 9.53 -8.30
N GLY A 63 1.28 8.98 -7.40
CA GLY A 63 -0.09 8.57 -7.71
C GLY A 63 -0.24 7.11 -8.14
N ASP A 64 0.68 6.20 -7.78
CA ASP A 64 0.48 4.76 -7.99
C ASP A 64 -0.55 4.22 -6.96
N PRO A 65 -1.81 3.93 -7.36
CA PRO A 65 -2.88 3.60 -6.42
C PRO A 65 -2.67 2.23 -5.75
N ASP A 66 -2.09 1.27 -6.46
CA ASP A 66 -1.80 -0.07 -5.93
C ASP A 66 -0.78 0.04 -4.79
N VAL A 67 0.24 0.90 -4.97
CA VAL A 67 1.27 1.13 -3.95
C VAL A 67 0.74 1.96 -2.79
N GLN A 68 -0.13 2.94 -3.04
CA GLN A 68 -0.79 3.71 -1.98
C GLN A 68 -1.61 2.78 -1.06
N ASN A 69 -2.45 1.91 -1.63
CA ASN A 69 -3.24 0.96 -0.84
C ASN A 69 -2.33 -0.01 -0.06
N TRP A 70 -1.27 -0.51 -0.70
CA TRP A 70 -0.30 -1.40 -0.05
C TRP A 70 0.44 -0.72 1.11
N LEU A 71 0.86 0.55 0.97
CA LEU A 71 1.48 1.32 2.05
C LEU A 71 0.50 1.55 3.20
N GLY A 72 -0.78 1.83 2.90
CA GLY A 72 -1.84 1.93 3.89
C GLY A 72 -1.91 0.69 4.78
N LEU A 73 -1.91 -0.50 4.17
CA LEU A 73 -1.91 -1.79 4.87
C LEU A 73 -0.63 -2.01 5.69
N CYS A 74 0.55 -1.68 5.13
CA CYS A 74 1.82 -1.85 5.85
C CYS A 74 1.88 -0.98 7.11
N TYR A 75 1.44 0.27 7.04
CA TYR A 75 1.39 1.17 8.21
C TYR A 75 0.28 0.78 9.19
N GLN A 76 -0.87 0.29 8.73
CA GLN A 76 -1.94 -0.16 9.64
C GLN A 76 -1.51 -1.37 10.49
N ASP A 77 -0.84 -2.34 9.88
CA ASP A 77 -0.43 -3.58 10.55
C ASP A 77 1.00 -3.52 11.15
N GLY A 78 1.78 -2.47 10.83
CA GLY A 78 3.21 -2.40 11.15
C GLY A 78 4.02 -3.52 10.50
N ARG A 79 3.78 -3.75 9.20
CA ARG A 79 4.46 -4.76 8.39
C ARG A 79 5.48 -4.10 7.46
N CYS A 80 6.15 -4.91 6.64
CA CYS A 80 6.96 -4.42 5.52
C CYS A 80 8.16 -3.56 5.94
N GLY A 81 8.63 -3.68 7.18
CA GLY A 81 9.74 -2.87 7.71
C GLY A 81 9.34 -1.51 8.27
N VAL A 82 8.05 -1.19 8.39
CA VAL A 82 7.56 0.03 9.07
C VAL A 82 6.89 -0.31 10.41
N ALA A 83 6.95 0.62 11.34
CA ALA A 83 6.18 0.54 12.58
C ALA A 83 4.69 0.82 12.29
N PRO A 84 3.75 0.27 13.09
CA PRO A 84 2.35 0.62 12.96
C PRO A 84 2.15 2.14 13.15
N ASP A 85 1.44 2.76 12.23
CA ASP A 85 1.07 4.18 12.26
C ASP A 85 -0.27 4.38 11.52
N ASP A 86 -1.35 4.47 12.29
CA ASP A 86 -2.68 4.64 11.73
C ASP A 86 -2.84 5.99 11.00
N ALA A 87 -2.06 7.02 11.35
CA ALA A 87 -2.14 8.32 10.69
C ALA A 87 -1.51 8.27 9.29
N GLU A 88 -0.36 7.60 9.14
CA GLU A 88 0.21 7.31 7.83
C GLU A 88 -0.70 6.36 7.03
N ALA A 89 -1.29 5.34 7.68
CA ALA A 89 -2.26 4.47 7.01
C ALA A 89 -3.45 5.28 6.44
N ALA A 90 -4.03 6.17 7.25
CA ALA A 90 -5.12 7.05 6.82
C ALA A 90 -4.73 7.97 5.65
N ARG A 91 -3.49 8.51 5.69
CA ARG A 91 -2.95 9.34 4.61
C ARG A 91 -2.88 8.56 3.29
N TRP A 92 -2.34 7.35 3.31
CA TRP A 92 -2.21 6.54 2.10
C TRP A 92 -3.56 6.02 1.59
N TYR A 93 -4.46 5.59 2.48
CA TYR A 93 -5.82 5.23 2.07
C TYR A 93 -6.61 6.40 1.51
N THR A 94 -6.37 7.62 2.00
CA THR A 94 -6.97 8.84 1.43
C THR A 94 -6.52 9.05 -0.01
N ALA A 95 -5.21 8.95 -0.26
CA ALA A 95 -4.66 9.08 -1.62
C ALA A 95 -5.20 8.00 -2.58
N ALA A 96 -5.30 6.75 -2.12
CA ALA A 96 -5.87 5.65 -2.92
C ALA A 96 -7.38 5.83 -3.16
N ALA A 97 -8.13 6.27 -2.14
CA ALA A 97 -9.56 6.56 -2.25
C ALA A 97 -9.84 7.73 -3.24
N GLU A 98 -9.01 8.76 -3.23
CA GLU A 98 -9.07 9.87 -4.21
C GLU A 98 -8.79 9.39 -5.64
N SER A 99 -8.01 8.32 -5.79
CA SER A 99 -7.75 7.64 -7.07
C SER A 99 -8.86 6.66 -7.47
N GLY A 100 -9.91 6.51 -6.66
CA GLY A 100 -11.07 5.67 -6.93
C GLY A 100 -10.97 4.23 -6.42
N ASP A 101 -10.00 3.91 -5.57
CA ASP A 101 -9.87 2.57 -4.98
C ASP A 101 -11.00 2.30 -3.97
N PRO A 102 -11.89 1.33 -4.25
CA PRO A 102 -13.07 1.05 -3.42
C PRO A 102 -12.71 0.35 -2.09
N ASP A 103 -11.59 -0.37 -2.04
CA ASP A 103 -11.10 -1.00 -0.82
C ASP A 103 -10.48 0.05 0.10
N ALA A 104 -9.70 0.98 -0.45
CA ALA A 104 -9.14 2.09 0.30
C ALA A 104 -10.23 2.99 0.91
N MET A 105 -11.31 3.27 0.17
CA MET A 105 -12.48 3.96 0.71
C MET A 105 -13.08 3.21 1.92
N SER A 106 -13.19 1.89 1.85
CA SER A 106 -13.72 1.07 2.94
C SER A 106 -12.81 1.09 4.18
N TRP A 107 -11.49 1.02 3.97
CA TRP A 107 -10.51 1.12 5.06
C TRP A 107 -10.57 2.50 5.72
N LEU A 108 -10.62 3.56 4.92
CA LEU A 108 -10.72 4.93 5.44
C LEU A 108 -12.02 5.15 6.21
N GLY A 109 -13.15 4.61 5.73
CA GLY A 109 -14.42 4.62 6.46
C GLY A 109 -14.32 3.93 7.82
N THR A 110 -13.58 2.83 7.90
CA THR A 110 -13.30 2.13 9.17
C THR A 110 -12.43 2.97 10.11
N LEU A 111 -11.38 3.62 9.60
CA LEU A 111 -10.52 4.50 10.40
C LEU A 111 -11.30 5.68 10.99
N TYR A 112 -12.19 6.31 10.22
CA TYR A 112 -13.09 7.37 10.72
C TYR A 112 -14.10 6.85 11.75
N LYS A 113 -14.68 5.66 11.56
CA LYS A 113 -15.61 5.02 12.51
C LYS A 113 -14.94 4.74 13.86
N GLU A 114 -13.68 4.31 13.83
CA GLU A 114 -12.91 3.93 15.02
C GLU A 114 -12.14 5.10 15.65
N GLY A 115 -11.91 6.19 14.91
CA GLY A 115 -11.07 7.31 15.34
C GLY A 115 -9.58 6.96 15.39
N ARG A 116 -9.13 6.09 14.48
CA ARG A 116 -7.75 5.62 14.37
C ARG A 116 -7.01 6.40 13.31
N GLY A 117 -5.92 7.08 13.68
CA GLY A 117 -5.15 7.92 12.76
C GLY A 117 -5.86 9.19 12.27
N VAL A 118 -7.18 9.24 12.38
CA VAL A 118 -8.04 10.39 12.09
C VAL A 118 -9.01 10.62 13.25
N PRO A 119 -9.50 11.86 13.46
CA PRO A 119 -10.57 12.11 14.43
C PRO A 119 -11.80 11.27 14.09
N LYS A 120 -12.41 10.66 15.12
CA LYS A 120 -13.63 9.88 14.93
C LYS A 120 -14.72 10.76 14.31
N ASP A 121 -15.30 10.29 13.20
CA ASP A 121 -16.37 10.97 12.48
C ASP A 121 -17.27 9.94 11.79
N ASP A 122 -18.40 9.64 12.42
CA ASP A 122 -19.35 8.64 11.91
C ASP A 122 -20.03 9.07 10.60
N ALA A 123 -20.12 10.39 10.34
CA ALA A 123 -20.70 10.90 9.10
C ALA A 123 -19.73 10.70 7.93
N ARG A 124 -18.46 11.07 8.10
CA ARG A 124 -17.42 10.78 7.10
C ARG A 124 -17.25 9.29 6.88
N ALA A 125 -17.29 8.49 7.94
CA ALA A 125 -17.24 7.04 7.83
C ALA A 125 -18.36 6.51 6.90
N LEU A 126 -19.59 6.99 7.09
CA LEU A 126 -20.72 6.60 6.26
C LEU A 126 -20.55 7.07 4.81
N GLU A 127 -20.08 8.28 4.57
CA GLU A 127 -19.80 8.80 3.22
C GLU A 127 -18.82 7.89 2.47
N TYR A 128 -17.72 7.48 3.12
CA TYR A 128 -16.74 6.58 2.52
C TYR A 128 -17.31 5.18 2.27
N PHE A 129 -18.13 4.63 3.18
CA PHE A 129 -18.79 3.34 2.93
C PHE A 129 -19.79 3.42 1.77
N MET A 130 -20.54 4.51 1.63
CA MET A 130 -21.43 4.73 0.49
C MET A 130 -20.64 4.86 -0.82
N ALA A 131 -19.55 5.63 -0.82
CA ALA A 131 -18.67 5.76 -1.99
C ALA A 131 -18.07 4.41 -2.40
N ALA A 132 -17.54 3.65 -1.44
CA ALA A 132 -16.99 2.31 -1.67
C ALA A 132 -18.03 1.33 -2.23
N ALA A 133 -19.24 1.33 -1.68
CA ALA A 133 -20.33 0.49 -2.13
C ALA A 133 -20.79 0.84 -3.56
N ASN A 134 -20.87 2.14 -3.88
CA ASN A 134 -21.18 2.62 -5.23
C ASN A 134 -20.08 2.30 -6.24
N ALA A 135 -18.83 2.19 -5.79
CA ALA A 135 -17.70 1.74 -6.59
C ALA A 135 -17.57 0.20 -6.67
N GLY A 136 -18.46 -0.56 -6.02
CA GLY A 136 -18.54 -2.02 -6.12
C GLY A 136 -17.84 -2.81 -5.00
N CYS A 137 -17.42 -2.16 -3.90
CA CYS A 137 -16.87 -2.88 -2.74
C CYS A 137 -17.96 -3.69 -2.02
N GLN A 138 -17.85 -5.02 -2.03
CA GLN A 138 -18.80 -5.90 -1.36
C GLN A 138 -18.79 -5.72 0.17
N SER A 139 -17.62 -5.51 0.76
CA SER A 139 -17.48 -5.30 2.20
C SER A 139 -18.26 -4.07 2.68
N ALA A 140 -18.20 -2.97 1.91
CA ALA A 140 -18.97 -1.77 2.21
C ALA A 140 -20.48 -1.97 2.01
N LEU A 141 -20.88 -2.70 0.96
CA LEU A 141 -22.28 -3.08 0.74
C LEU A 141 -22.86 -3.88 1.91
N ASP A 142 -22.09 -4.83 2.45
CA ASP A 142 -22.51 -5.65 3.58
C ASP A 142 -22.61 -4.82 4.87
N GLU A 143 -21.66 -3.90 5.12
CA GLU A 143 -21.72 -2.97 6.26
C GLU A 143 -22.95 -2.05 6.19
N LEU A 144 -23.28 -1.51 5.00
CA LEU A 144 -24.48 -0.68 4.80
C LEU A 144 -25.76 -1.48 5.00
N ARG A 145 -25.83 -2.70 4.46
CA ARG A 145 -26.98 -3.59 4.62
C ARG A 145 -27.22 -3.96 6.08
N ASN A 146 -26.16 -4.23 6.85
CA ASN A 146 -26.26 -4.50 8.29
C ASN A 146 -26.82 -3.32 9.09
N ARG A 147 -26.70 -2.10 8.56
CA ARG A 147 -27.25 -0.87 9.12
C ARG A 147 -28.64 -0.51 8.58
N GLY A 148 -29.21 -1.33 7.69
CA GLY A 148 -30.49 -1.06 7.03
C GLY A 148 -30.43 0.06 5.99
N LEU A 149 -29.24 0.37 5.47
CA LEU A 149 -29.00 1.42 4.50
C LEU A 149 -28.75 0.82 3.10
N SER A 150 -29.16 1.55 2.06
CA SER A 150 -28.86 1.25 0.65
C SER A 150 -27.88 2.27 0.08
N PRO A 151 -26.93 1.87 -0.79
CA PRO A 151 -26.00 2.78 -1.47
C PRO A 151 -26.67 3.84 -2.34
#